data_AF-A0A846TXX7-F1
#
_entry.id   AF-A0A846TXX7-F1
#
_cell.length_a   1.000
_cell.length_b   1.000
_cell.length_c   1.000
_cell.angle_alpha   90.00
_cell.angle_beta   90.00
_cell.angle_gamma   90.00
#
_symmetry.space_group_name_H-M   'P 1'
#
loop_
_entity.id
_entity.type
_entity.pdbx_description
1 polymer ?
#
loop_
_entity_poly.entity_id
_entity_poly.type
_entity_poly.pdbx_seq_one_letter_code
_entity_poly.pdbx_strand_id
1 'polypeptide(L)'
;MATKRYDPTAADFNGRYSRWVAALESGSEAELLEATVALPTLNKRVLKKLAVVDRDEPDPKVGAEQKRVIVLLSEINANAQQRRREREQAEQRHRDRTVRVERRVDLPTTCARCGTKLKEVKPTGRPRLYCSPACRKAAYEDRRAHRDGAVKVQIIEKVVTEVRERRIEVPHPRSECIDAVLYDNEALVQAMWVLIDNVADENYEAFSPDRPRFWDLYNNVEVLYEALVKRAAADERRPPVPEPTPTNKHRRKMQLMTRPDPDT
;
A
#
# COMPACT_ATOMS: atom_id res chain seq x y z
N MET A 1 -8.25 -7.90 14.59
CA MET A 1 -9.65 -7.86 14.14
C MET A 1 -9.76 -6.80 13.08
N ALA A 2 -10.13 -7.17 11.85
CA ALA A 2 -10.24 -6.23 10.74
C ALA A 2 -11.22 -5.11 11.11
N THR A 3 -10.70 -3.89 11.27
CA THR A 3 -11.54 -2.70 11.34
C THR A 3 -12.34 -2.67 10.05
N LYS A 4 -13.65 -2.93 10.16
CA LYS A 4 -14.59 -2.75 9.07
C LYS A 4 -14.29 -1.37 8.48
N ARG A 5 -13.82 -1.33 7.23
CA ARG A 5 -13.62 -0.08 6.48
C ARG A 5 -14.93 0.70 6.59
N TYR A 6 -14.91 1.72 7.45
CA TYR A 6 -16.02 2.63 7.62
C TYR A 6 -16.24 3.31 6.28
N ASP A 7 -17.30 2.92 5.58
CA ASP A 7 -17.79 3.61 4.39
C ASP A 7 -18.77 4.68 4.90
N PRO A 8 -18.37 5.96 4.99
CA PRO A 8 -19.24 7.02 5.50
C PRO A 8 -20.55 7.18 4.71
N THR A 9 -20.63 6.64 3.49
CA THR A 9 -21.88 6.66 2.69
C THR A 9 -22.87 5.56 3.09
N ALA A 10 -22.39 4.46 3.67
CA ALA A 10 -23.22 3.37 4.19
C ALA A 10 -23.84 3.73 5.55
N ALA A 11 -23.17 4.58 6.34
CA ALA A 11 -23.64 5.01 7.66
C ALA A 11 -24.94 5.83 7.60
N ASP A 12 -25.21 6.56 6.49
CA ASP A 12 -26.43 7.34 6.31
C ASP A 12 -27.48 6.66 5.39
N PHE A 13 -27.29 5.41 4.95
CA PHE A 13 -28.28 4.75 4.09
C PHE A 13 -29.66 4.67 4.75
N ASN A 14 -29.72 4.28 6.03
CA ASN A 14 -30.99 4.16 6.74
C ASN A 14 -31.70 5.51 6.88
N GLY A 15 -30.95 6.59 7.09
CA GLY A 15 -31.49 7.95 7.14
C GLY A 15 -32.05 8.40 5.79
N ARG A 16 -31.27 8.22 4.72
CA ARG A 16 -31.68 8.55 3.33
C ARG A 16 -32.90 7.74 2.88
N TYR A 17 -32.91 6.43 3.15
CA TYR A 17 -34.04 5.55 2.83
C TYR A 17 -35.29 5.93 3.62
N SER A 18 -35.18 6.22 4.91
CA SER A 18 -36.34 6.61 5.73
C SER A 18 -36.94 7.94 5.27
N ARG A 19 -36.10 8.92 4.91
CA ARG A 19 -36.55 10.19 4.32
C ARG A 19 -37.28 9.99 2.98
N TRP A 20 -36.78 9.08 2.15
CA TRP A 20 -37.41 8.74 0.87
C TRP A 20 -38.75 8.04 1.04
N VAL A 21 -38.88 7.11 2.00
CA VAL A 21 -40.17 6.49 2.33
C VAL A 21 -41.16 7.53 2.88
N ALA A 22 -40.73 8.40 3.79
CA ALA A 22 -41.58 9.46 4.32
C ALA A 22 -42.07 10.43 3.23
N ALA A 23 -41.22 10.75 2.25
CA ALA A 23 -41.59 11.60 1.12
C ALA A 23 -42.57 10.91 0.14
N LEU A 24 -42.50 9.58 -0.01
CA LEU A 24 -43.51 8.81 -0.74
C LEU A 24 -44.86 8.84 -0.04
N GLU A 25 -44.86 8.72 1.29
CA GLU A 25 -46.08 8.74 2.11
C GLU A 25 -46.70 10.14 2.20
N SER A 26 -45.89 11.20 2.17
CA SER A 26 -46.36 12.59 2.22
C SER A 26 -47.02 13.06 0.91
N GLY A 27 -46.71 12.41 -0.22
CA GLY A 27 -47.21 12.78 -1.55
C GLY A 27 -46.67 14.11 -2.08
N SER A 28 -45.68 14.71 -1.40
CA SER A 28 -45.04 15.96 -1.81
C SER A 28 -44.02 15.70 -2.92
N GLU A 29 -44.29 16.21 -4.12
CA GLU A 29 -43.40 16.02 -5.28
C GLU A 29 -42.01 16.64 -5.05
N ALA A 30 -41.93 17.76 -4.34
CA ALA A 30 -40.68 18.44 -4.01
C ALA A 30 -39.81 17.62 -3.04
N GLU A 31 -40.42 17.10 -1.96
CA GLU A 31 -39.71 16.26 -0.97
C GLU A 31 -39.27 14.93 -1.59
N LEU A 32 -40.11 14.36 -2.47
CA LEU A 32 -39.81 13.12 -3.16
C LEU A 32 -38.62 13.28 -4.11
N LEU A 33 -38.55 14.41 -4.82
CA LEU A 33 -37.44 14.70 -5.72
C LEU A 33 -36.13 14.87 -4.94
N GLU A 34 -36.14 15.64 -3.85
CA GLU A 34 -34.98 15.83 -2.97
C GLU A 34 -34.49 14.49 -2.38
N ALA A 35 -35.41 13.69 -1.83
CA ALA A 35 -35.07 12.40 -1.24
C ALA A 35 -34.59 11.38 -2.28
N THR A 36 -35.08 11.46 -3.52
CA THR A 36 -34.61 10.61 -4.62
C THR A 36 -33.21 11.01 -5.07
N VAL A 37 -32.87 12.32 -5.11
CA VAL A 37 -31.52 12.80 -5.39
C VAL A 37 -30.52 12.31 -4.33
N ALA A 38 -30.95 12.22 -3.06
CA ALA A 38 -30.13 11.69 -1.98
C ALA A 38 -29.82 10.18 -2.12
N LEU A 39 -30.56 9.44 -2.95
CA LEU A 39 -30.36 8.03 -3.24
C LEU A 39 -29.97 7.86 -4.72
N PRO A 40 -28.72 8.18 -5.09
CA PRO A 40 -28.30 8.28 -6.49
C PRO A 40 -28.41 6.96 -7.27
N THR A 41 -28.57 5.82 -6.59
CA THR A 41 -28.78 4.53 -7.25
C THR A 41 -30.24 4.19 -7.59
N LEU A 42 -31.22 5.01 -7.17
CA LEU A 42 -32.64 4.91 -7.55
C LEU A 42 -32.87 5.32 -9.01
N ASN A 43 -32.38 4.48 -9.94
CA ASN A 43 -32.62 4.64 -11.37
C ASN A 43 -33.91 3.90 -11.80
N LYS A 44 -34.33 4.12 -13.06
CA LYS A 44 -35.52 3.50 -13.66
C LYS A 44 -35.58 1.97 -13.50
N ARG A 45 -34.42 1.29 -13.48
CA ARG A 45 -34.34 -0.17 -13.30
C ARG A 45 -34.65 -0.59 -11.87
N VAL A 46 -34.14 0.16 -10.88
CA VAL A 46 -34.43 -0.08 -9.45
C VAL A 46 -35.91 0.22 -9.18
N LEU A 47 -36.42 1.35 -9.65
CA LEU A 47 -37.85 1.71 -9.53
C LEU A 47 -38.76 0.64 -10.14
N LYS A 48 -38.41 0.07 -11.30
CA LYS A 48 -39.16 -1.04 -11.90
C LYS A 48 -39.18 -2.29 -11.00
N LYS A 49 -38.08 -2.59 -10.29
CA LYS A 49 -38.04 -3.72 -9.36
C LYS A 49 -38.91 -3.46 -8.12
N LEU A 50 -38.92 -2.22 -7.62
CA LEU A 50 -39.78 -1.84 -6.50
C LEU A 50 -41.26 -1.97 -6.88
N ALA A 51 -41.63 -1.52 -8.08
CA ALA A 51 -42.99 -1.68 -8.62
C ALA A 51 -43.39 -3.16 -8.85
N VAL A 52 -42.44 -4.07 -9.02
CA VAL A 52 -42.73 -5.52 -9.06
C VAL A 52 -43.07 -6.02 -7.65
N VAL A 53 -42.31 -5.64 -6.63
CA VAL A 53 -42.61 -5.98 -5.22
C VAL A 53 -43.99 -5.45 -4.82
N ASP A 54 -44.33 -4.22 -5.22
CA ASP A 54 -45.65 -3.62 -4.97
C ASP A 54 -46.84 -4.42 -5.54
N ARG A 55 -46.61 -5.19 -6.62
CA ARG A 55 -47.67 -5.98 -7.25
C ARG A 55 -47.73 -7.41 -6.74
N ASP A 56 -46.57 -7.99 -6.46
CA ASP A 56 -46.43 -9.43 -6.25
C ASP A 56 -46.41 -9.81 -4.76
N GLU A 57 -46.13 -8.87 -3.84
CA GLU A 57 -46.04 -9.11 -2.40
C GLU A 57 -47.25 -8.53 -1.65
N PRO A 58 -48.20 -9.37 -1.21
CA PRO A 58 -49.40 -8.91 -0.51
C PRO A 58 -49.16 -8.54 0.96
N ASP A 59 -48.10 -9.04 1.59
CA ASP A 59 -47.76 -8.66 2.97
C ASP A 59 -46.99 -7.33 2.99
N PRO A 60 -47.54 -6.26 3.59
CA PRO A 60 -46.92 -4.94 3.59
C PRO A 60 -45.58 -4.91 4.33
N LYS A 61 -45.39 -5.74 5.36
CA LYS A 61 -44.12 -5.79 6.12
C LYS A 61 -43.03 -6.45 5.30
N VAL A 62 -43.35 -7.58 4.68
CA VAL A 62 -42.41 -8.31 3.80
C VAL A 62 -42.07 -7.47 2.58
N GLY A 63 -43.06 -6.79 1.98
CA GLY A 63 -42.85 -5.87 0.86
C GLY A 63 -41.91 -4.71 1.22
N ALA A 64 -42.09 -4.10 2.40
CA ALA A 64 -41.21 -3.02 2.87
C ALA A 64 -39.75 -3.47 3.06
N GLU A 65 -39.54 -4.67 3.61
CA GLU A 65 -38.21 -5.26 3.77
C GLU A 65 -37.56 -5.58 2.42
N GLN A 66 -38.29 -6.20 1.49
CA GLN A 66 -37.80 -6.51 0.15
C GLN A 66 -37.40 -5.26 -0.62
N LYS A 67 -38.22 -4.20 -0.57
CA LYS A 67 -37.89 -2.90 -1.19
C LYS A 67 -36.62 -2.30 -0.61
N ARG A 68 -36.46 -2.34 0.72
CA ARG A 68 -35.26 -1.84 1.40
C ARG A 68 -34.01 -2.60 0.97
N VAL A 69 -34.09 -3.92 0.86
CA VAL A 69 -32.98 -4.76 0.37
C VAL A 69 -32.62 -4.43 -1.08
N ILE A 70 -33.60 -4.21 -1.95
CA ILE A 70 -33.37 -3.85 -3.35
C ILE A 70 -32.58 -2.54 -3.47
N VAL A 71 -32.97 -1.49 -2.73
CA VAL A 71 -32.28 -0.19 -2.75
C VAL A 71 -30.90 -0.28 -2.08
N LEU A 72 -30.77 -1.03 -0.99
CA LEU A 72 -29.48 -1.25 -0.33
C LEU A 72 -28.48 -1.95 -1.26
N LEU A 73 -28.92 -3.00 -1.96
CA LEU A 73 -28.08 -3.73 -2.91
C LEU A 73 -27.66 -2.86 -4.10
N SER A 74 -28.48 -1.90 -4.55
CA SER A 74 -28.06 -0.99 -5.62
C SER A 74 -26.97 -0.04 -5.16
N GLU A 75 -27.05 0.52 -3.95
CA GLU A 75 -26.00 1.36 -3.34
C GLU A 75 -24.69 0.58 -3.14
N ILE A 76 -24.76 -0.63 -2.59
CA ILE A 76 -23.57 -1.49 -2.38
C ILE A 76 -22.88 -1.79 -3.72
N ASN A 77 -23.65 -2.12 -4.76
CA ASN A 77 -23.11 -2.43 -6.07
C ASN A 77 -22.50 -1.18 -6.74
N ALA A 78 -23.12 -0.01 -6.61
CA ALA A 78 -22.57 1.24 -7.13
C ALA A 78 -21.24 1.61 -6.46
N ASN A 79 -21.17 1.52 -5.13
CA ASN A 79 -19.92 1.75 -4.38
C ASN A 79 -18.82 0.75 -4.79
N ALA A 80 -19.19 -0.52 -5.00
CA ALA A 80 -18.24 -1.53 -5.48
C ALA A 80 -17.73 -1.22 -6.90
N GLN A 81 -18.59 -0.75 -7.81
CA GLN A 81 -18.19 -0.34 -9.16
C GLN A 81 -17.29 0.89 -9.14
N GLN A 82 -17.60 1.88 -8.31
CA GLN A 82 -16.76 3.08 -8.16
C GLN A 82 -15.36 2.70 -7.67
N ARG A 83 -15.25 1.87 -6.63
CA ARG A 83 -13.96 1.38 -6.14
C ARG A 83 -13.16 0.62 -7.20
N ARG A 84 -13.82 -0.14 -8.08
CA ARG A 84 -13.16 -0.81 -9.21
C ARG A 84 -12.60 0.20 -10.21
N ARG A 85 -13.40 1.19 -10.62
CA ARG A 85 -12.96 2.26 -11.54
C ARG A 85 -11.78 3.05 -10.97
N GLU A 86 -11.81 3.38 -9.69
CA GLU A 86 -10.71 4.08 -9.02
C GLU A 86 -9.41 3.26 -9.02
N ARG A 87 -9.51 1.94 -8.80
CA ARG A 87 -8.37 1.02 -8.91
C ARG A 87 -7.83 0.94 -10.34
N GLU A 88 -8.70 0.75 -11.32
CA GLU A 88 -8.32 0.70 -12.74
C GLU A 88 -7.65 2.01 -13.19
N GLN A 89 -8.18 3.17 -12.78
CA GLN A 89 -7.55 4.46 -13.04
C GLN A 89 -6.20 4.60 -12.34
N ALA A 90 -6.05 4.09 -11.11
CA ALA A 90 -4.76 4.09 -10.41
C ALA A 90 -3.73 3.22 -11.11
N GLU A 91 -4.13 2.03 -11.58
CA GLU A 91 -3.28 1.15 -12.39
C GLU A 91 -2.90 1.80 -13.71
N GLN A 92 -3.84 2.47 -14.38
CA GLN A 92 -3.56 3.19 -15.63
C GLN A 92 -2.56 4.32 -15.39
N ARG A 93 -2.72 5.13 -14.32
CA ARG A 93 -1.74 6.15 -13.93
C ARG A 93 -0.36 5.56 -13.66
N HIS A 94 -0.30 4.37 -13.06
CA HIS A 94 0.97 3.66 -12.88
C HIS A 94 1.58 3.27 -14.22
N ARG A 95 0.80 2.64 -15.11
CA ARG A 95 1.24 2.26 -16.46
C ARG A 95 1.78 3.46 -17.24
N ASP A 96 1.04 4.56 -17.28
CA ASP A 96 1.39 5.79 -17.99
C ASP A 96 2.70 6.40 -17.44
N ARG A 97 2.94 6.34 -16.12
CA ARG A 97 4.23 6.74 -15.52
C ARG A 97 5.38 5.81 -15.89
N THR A 98 5.11 4.52 -16.09
CA THR A 98 6.11 3.49 -16.38
C THR A 98 6.36 3.25 -17.86
N VAL A 99 5.82 4.08 -18.78
CA VAL A 99 6.09 3.95 -20.21
C VAL A 99 7.59 4.12 -20.43
N ARG A 100 8.28 2.97 -20.57
CA ARG A 100 9.67 2.90 -21.00
C ARG A 100 9.73 3.48 -22.40
N VAL A 101 10.32 4.66 -22.53
CA VAL A 101 10.72 5.20 -23.82
C VAL A 101 11.79 4.27 -24.37
N GLU A 102 11.43 3.41 -25.33
CA GLU A 102 12.41 2.69 -26.13
C GLU A 102 13.21 3.71 -26.95
N ARG A 103 14.37 4.11 -26.40
CA ARG A 103 15.24 5.09 -27.03
C ARG A 103 16.01 4.41 -28.16
N ARG A 104 15.52 4.50 -29.39
CA ARG A 104 16.35 4.23 -30.58
C ARG A 104 17.28 5.42 -30.77
N VAL A 105 18.54 5.27 -30.36
CA VAL A 105 19.59 6.25 -30.68
C VAL A 105 20.17 5.85 -32.02
N ASP A 106 19.95 6.67 -33.05
CA ASP A 106 20.60 6.47 -34.34
C ASP A 106 22.11 6.70 -34.18
N LEU A 107 22.87 5.62 -34.26
CA LEU A 107 24.31 5.65 -34.13
C LEU A 107 24.94 6.24 -35.41
N PRO A 108 25.99 7.08 -35.30
CA PRO A 108 26.69 7.57 -36.47
C PRO A 108 27.26 6.41 -37.28
N THR A 109 26.83 6.26 -38.54
CA THR A 109 27.33 5.22 -39.46
C THR A 109 28.47 5.71 -40.33
N THR A 110 28.77 7.02 -40.30
CA THR A 110 29.78 7.67 -41.13
C THR A 110 30.74 8.52 -40.30
N CYS A 111 31.98 8.63 -40.80
CA CYS A 111 33.03 9.44 -40.18
C CYS A 111 32.68 10.92 -40.26
N ALA A 112 32.69 11.62 -39.12
CA ALA A 112 32.34 13.05 -39.05
C ALA A 112 33.29 13.99 -39.83
N ARG A 113 34.47 13.52 -40.25
CA ARG A 113 35.42 14.30 -41.06
C ARG A 113 35.32 13.97 -42.55
N CYS A 114 35.55 12.71 -42.91
CA CYS A 114 35.73 12.30 -44.31
C CYS A 114 34.50 11.59 -44.91
N GLY A 115 33.43 11.40 -44.15
CA GLY A 115 32.20 10.75 -44.61
C GLY A 115 32.29 9.23 -44.82
N THR A 116 33.46 8.62 -44.70
CA THR A 116 33.65 7.17 -44.87
C THR A 116 32.83 6.37 -43.87
N LYS A 117 32.22 5.26 -44.32
CA LYS A 117 31.47 4.34 -43.45
C LYS A 117 32.34 3.80 -42.32
N LEU A 118 31.83 3.86 -41.10
CA LEU A 118 32.50 3.34 -39.92
C LEU A 118 32.34 1.82 -39.86
N LYS A 119 33.47 1.09 -39.76
CA LYS A 119 33.47 -0.34 -39.48
C LYS A 119 33.24 -0.54 -37.97
N GLU A 120 32.38 -1.49 -37.60
CA GLU A 120 32.08 -1.89 -36.21
C GLU A 120 31.40 -0.81 -35.34
N VAL A 121 30.20 -0.37 -35.75
CA VAL A 121 29.33 0.44 -34.89
C VAL A 121 28.74 -0.48 -33.81
N LYS A 122 29.34 -0.50 -32.61
CA LYS A 122 28.81 -1.26 -31.47
C LYS A 122 27.52 -0.59 -30.97
N PRO A 123 26.45 -1.36 -30.68
CA PRO A 123 25.20 -0.81 -30.16
C PRO A 123 25.32 -0.32 -28.72
N THR A 124 26.36 -0.77 -27.99
CA THR A 124 26.60 -0.44 -26.60
C THR A 124 27.93 0.29 -26.41
N GLY A 125 27.97 1.23 -25.46
CA GLY A 125 29.15 2.04 -25.14
C GLY A 125 29.27 3.33 -25.95
N ARG A 126 30.45 3.98 -25.91
CA ARG A 126 30.69 5.25 -26.60
C ARG A 126 30.80 5.00 -28.12
N PRO A 127 29.90 5.60 -28.94
CA PRO A 127 29.97 5.43 -30.39
C PRO A 127 31.28 5.99 -30.96
N ARG A 128 31.85 5.26 -31.91
CA ARG A 128 33.02 5.73 -32.66
C ARG A 128 32.56 6.83 -33.62
N LEU A 129 33.22 8.00 -33.59
CA LEU A 129 32.85 9.14 -34.44
C LEU A 129 33.75 9.27 -35.69
N TYR A 130 34.94 8.67 -35.66
CA TYR A 130 35.95 8.79 -36.70
C TYR A 130 36.44 7.42 -37.16
N CYS A 131 36.71 7.27 -38.46
CA CYS A 131 37.20 6.03 -39.03
C CYS A 131 38.60 5.67 -38.51
N SER A 132 39.45 6.65 -38.20
CA SER A 132 40.82 6.44 -37.72
C SER A 132 41.31 7.54 -36.76
N PRO A 133 42.36 7.27 -35.95
CA PRO A 133 43.03 8.29 -35.14
C PRO A 133 43.55 9.49 -35.96
N ALA A 134 44.01 9.24 -37.20
CA ALA A 134 44.44 10.30 -38.11
C ALA A 134 43.28 11.26 -38.45
N CYS A 135 42.09 10.74 -38.78
CA CYS A 135 40.91 11.58 -39.00
C CYS A 135 40.47 12.32 -37.74
N ARG A 136 40.65 11.74 -36.55
CA ARG A 136 40.37 12.41 -35.27
C ARG A 136 41.33 13.58 -35.04
N LYS A 137 42.63 13.36 -35.22
CA LYS A 137 43.67 14.39 -35.03
C LYS A 137 43.50 15.53 -36.02
N ALA A 138 43.33 15.18 -37.30
CA ALA A 138 43.14 16.18 -38.32
C ALA A 138 41.83 16.96 -38.08
N ALA A 139 40.73 16.32 -37.61
CA ALA A 139 39.47 17.03 -37.34
C ALA A 139 39.61 18.00 -36.16
N TYR A 140 40.51 17.70 -35.23
CA TYR A 140 40.89 18.64 -34.17
C TYR A 140 41.70 19.81 -34.73
N GLU A 141 42.63 19.55 -35.64
CA GLU A 141 43.40 20.60 -36.33
C GLU A 141 42.51 21.50 -37.19
N ASP A 142 41.53 20.97 -37.93
CA ASP A 142 40.57 21.78 -38.71
C ASP A 142 39.73 22.71 -37.82
N ARG A 143 39.30 22.22 -36.63
CA ARG A 143 38.60 23.04 -35.63
C ARG A 143 39.49 24.13 -35.06
N ARG A 144 40.76 23.81 -34.81
CA ARG A 144 41.75 24.76 -34.31
C ARG A 144 42.13 25.81 -35.36
N ALA A 145 42.09 25.46 -36.63
CA ALA A 145 42.42 26.32 -37.75
C ALA A 145 41.22 27.16 -38.25
N HIS A 146 40.06 27.12 -37.56
CA HIS A 146 38.82 27.81 -37.96
C HIS A 146 38.44 27.56 -39.44
N ARG A 147 38.63 26.35 -39.97
CA ARG A 147 38.11 26.02 -41.30
C ARG A 147 36.59 25.85 -41.23
N ASP A 148 35.86 26.78 -41.84
CA ASP A 148 34.39 26.86 -41.85
C ASP A 148 33.67 25.63 -42.42
N GLY A 149 34.39 24.71 -43.10
CA GLY A 149 33.84 23.45 -43.62
C GLY A 149 33.82 22.27 -42.64
N ALA A 150 34.43 22.37 -41.45
CA ALA A 150 34.62 21.24 -40.53
C ALA A 150 33.52 21.08 -39.47
N VAL A 151 32.55 21.99 -39.44
CA VAL A 151 31.51 22.04 -38.41
C VAL A 151 30.15 21.76 -39.05
N LYS A 152 29.84 20.48 -39.28
CA LYS A 152 28.44 20.07 -39.43
C LYS A 152 27.82 20.07 -38.04
N VAL A 153 27.22 21.19 -37.63
CA VAL A 153 26.38 21.24 -36.42
C VAL A 153 25.18 20.35 -36.69
N GLN A 154 25.23 19.12 -36.20
CA GLN A 154 24.04 18.28 -36.14
C GLN A 154 23.33 18.65 -34.85
N ILE A 155 22.26 19.44 -34.97
CA ILE A 155 21.35 19.72 -33.86
C ILE A 155 20.70 18.38 -33.51
N ILE A 156 21.27 17.69 -32.53
CA ILE A 156 20.61 16.56 -31.88
C ILE A 156 19.79 17.21 -30.79
N GLU A 157 18.46 17.17 -30.90
CA GLU A 157 17.55 17.50 -29.81
C GLU A 157 17.80 16.50 -28.67
N LYS A 158 18.80 16.82 -27.85
CA LYS A 158 19.10 16.09 -26.64
C LYS A 158 18.11 16.60 -25.61
N VAL A 159 16.91 16.01 -25.58
CA VAL A 159 16.03 16.16 -24.43
C VAL A 159 16.79 15.61 -23.22
N VAL A 160 17.35 16.52 -22.43
CA VAL A 160 17.94 16.21 -21.13
C VAL A 160 16.75 15.99 -20.20
N THR A 161 16.26 14.75 -20.13
CA THR A 161 15.40 14.37 -19.03
C THR A 161 16.28 14.31 -17.78
N GLU A 162 16.32 15.40 -17.02
CA GLU A 162 16.72 15.34 -15.62
C GLU A 162 15.83 14.27 -14.96
N VAL A 163 16.39 13.09 -14.71
CA VAL A 163 15.76 12.11 -13.82
C VAL A 163 15.89 12.69 -12.42
N ARG A 164 14.91 13.51 -12.03
CA ARG A 164 14.73 13.89 -10.63
C ARG A 164 14.12 12.69 -9.93
N GLU A 165 14.96 11.87 -9.32
CA GLU A 165 14.52 10.88 -8.34
C GLU A 165 13.91 11.63 -7.16
N ARG A 166 12.61 11.93 -7.24
CA ARG A 166 11.86 12.39 -6.09
C ARG A 166 11.50 11.15 -5.30
N ARG A 167 12.25 10.84 -4.24
CA ARG A 167 11.76 9.97 -3.16
C ARG A 167 10.48 10.60 -2.64
N ILE A 168 9.35 10.06 -3.04
CA ILE A 168 8.07 10.39 -2.45
C ILE A 168 7.97 9.46 -1.24
N GLU A 169 8.32 9.97 -0.06
CA GLU A 169 7.87 9.37 1.18
C GLU A 169 6.35 9.47 1.15
N VAL A 170 5.67 8.39 0.76
CA VAL A 170 4.22 8.32 0.84
C VAL A 170 3.89 8.30 2.32
N PRO A 171 3.22 9.33 2.88
CA PRO A 171 2.84 9.32 4.27
C PRO A 171 1.66 8.37 4.42
N HIS A 172 1.95 7.08 4.60
CA HIS A 172 0.93 6.14 5.07
C HIS A 172 0.94 6.11 6.61
N PRO A 173 -0.22 5.97 7.25
CA PRO A 173 -0.28 5.86 8.71
C PRO A 173 0.59 4.73 9.22
N ARG A 174 1.32 4.95 10.32
CA ARG A 174 2.19 3.92 10.93
C ARG A 174 1.42 2.63 11.27
N SER A 175 0.12 2.72 11.54
CA SER A 175 -0.76 1.56 11.75
C SER A 175 -0.82 0.64 10.53
N GLU A 176 -0.81 1.18 9.31
CA GLU A 176 -0.80 0.37 8.08
C GLU A 176 0.53 -0.37 7.90
N CYS A 177 1.65 0.20 8.37
CA CYS A 177 2.94 -0.50 8.42
C CYS A 177 2.88 -1.70 9.38
N ILE A 178 2.30 -1.50 10.56
CA ILE A 178 2.19 -2.54 11.59
C ILE A 178 1.34 -3.68 11.06
N ASP A 179 0.19 -3.38 10.45
CA ASP A 179 -0.65 -4.39 9.82
C ASP A 179 0.13 -5.14 8.73
N ALA A 180 0.85 -4.43 7.85
CA ALA A 180 1.65 -5.06 6.80
C ALA A 180 2.71 -6.04 7.38
N VAL A 181 3.41 -5.64 8.45
CA VAL A 181 4.37 -6.50 9.14
C VAL A 181 3.70 -7.71 9.79
N LEU A 182 2.51 -7.55 10.38
CA LEU A 182 1.77 -8.65 11.02
C LEU A 182 1.21 -9.67 10.01
N TYR A 183 0.92 -9.25 8.77
CA TYR A 183 0.44 -10.15 7.72
C TYR A 183 1.55 -10.93 7.01
N ASP A 184 2.80 -10.45 7.08
CA ASP A 184 3.96 -11.09 6.49
C ASP A 184 4.75 -11.83 7.58
N ASN A 185 4.71 -13.17 7.54
CA ASN A 185 5.37 -14.02 8.53
C ASN A 185 6.89 -13.78 8.60
N GLU A 186 7.55 -13.51 7.47
CA GLU A 186 8.99 -13.27 7.44
C GLU A 186 9.32 -11.91 8.06
N ALA A 187 8.56 -10.88 7.68
CA ALA A 187 8.70 -9.54 8.25
C ALA A 187 8.43 -9.51 9.76
N LEU A 188 7.43 -10.27 10.23
CA LEU A 188 7.13 -10.39 11.65
C LEU A 188 8.28 -11.03 12.43
N VAL A 189 8.78 -12.18 11.95
CA VAL A 189 9.91 -12.88 12.59
C VAL A 189 11.16 -12.00 12.60
N GLN A 190 11.44 -11.32 11.49
CA GLN A 190 12.57 -10.40 11.39
C GLN A 190 12.42 -9.22 12.36
N ALA A 191 11.24 -8.63 12.47
CA ALA A 191 10.97 -7.54 13.41
C ALA A 191 11.18 -7.98 14.87
N MET A 192 10.81 -9.22 15.21
CA MET A 192 11.06 -9.79 16.54
C MET A 192 12.56 -9.94 16.82
N TRP A 193 13.35 -10.47 15.87
CA TRP A 193 14.80 -10.61 16.04
C TRP A 193 15.50 -9.26 16.20
N VAL A 194 15.14 -8.28 15.37
CA VAL A 194 15.67 -6.91 15.50
C VAL A 194 15.33 -6.31 16.86
N LEU A 195 14.13 -6.57 17.39
CA LEU A 195 13.76 -6.12 18.72
C LEU A 195 14.60 -6.81 19.81
N ILE A 196 14.82 -8.12 19.70
CA ILE A 196 15.67 -8.90 20.62
C ILE A 196 17.09 -8.35 20.61
N ASP A 197 17.68 -8.15 19.44
CA ASP A 197 19.05 -7.64 19.30
C ASP A 197 19.19 -6.25 19.93
N ASN A 198 18.23 -5.36 19.69
CA ASN A 198 18.25 -4.01 20.28
C ASN A 198 18.06 -3.99 21.80
N VAL A 199 17.34 -4.97 22.37
CA VAL A 199 17.18 -5.09 23.83
C VAL A 199 18.39 -5.76 24.46
N ALA A 200 19.05 -6.68 23.75
CA ALA A 200 20.26 -7.36 24.19
C ALA A 200 21.51 -6.45 24.12
N ASP A 201 21.51 -5.45 23.23
CA ASP A 201 22.57 -4.46 23.17
C ASP A 201 22.50 -3.48 24.35
N GLU A 202 23.36 -3.72 25.35
CA GLU A 202 23.48 -2.85 26.54
C GLU A 202 23.86 -1.40 26.20
N ASN A 203 24.38 -1.14 25.00
CA ASN A 203 24.73 0.21 24.54
C ASN A 203 23.57 0.92 23.82
N TYR A 204 22.45 0.23 23.58
CA TYR A 204 21.30 0.81 22.90
C TYR A 204 20.44 1.61 23.88
N GLU A 205 20.75 2.90 24.00
CA GLU A 205 20.17 3.82 25.01
C GLU A 205 18.63 3.86 25.02
N ALA A 206 17.98 3.66 23.88
CA ALA A 206 16.52 3.73 23.78
C ALA A 206 15.80 2.57 24.50
N PHE A 207 16.50 1.47 24.79
CA PHE A 207 16.02 0.36 25.63
C PHE A 207 16.86 0.18 26.91
N SER A 208 17.46 1.26 27.43
CA SER A 208 18.05 1.24 28.78
C SER A 208 16.95 1.07 29.86
N PRO A 209 17.20 0.31 30.96
CA PRO A 209 16.28 0.19 32.10
C PRO A 209 15.90 1.52 32.77
N ASP A 210 16.68 2.58 32.55
CA ASP A 210 16.38 3.93 33.07
C ASP A 210 15.29 4.65 32.25
N ARG A 211 14.91 4.09 31.08
CA ARG A 211 13.90 4.67 30.20
C ARG A 211 12.52 4.00 30.45
N PRO A 212 11.42 4.77 30.57
CA PRO A 212 10.07 4.21 30.72
C PRO A 212 9.69 3.22 29.61
N ARG A 213 10.17 3.49 28.38
CA ARG A 213 9.95 2.63 27.21
C ARG A 213 10.43 1.18 27.41
N PHE A 214 11.51 0.97 28.16
CA PHE A 214 11.99 -0.38 28.46
C PHE A 214 10.98 -1.15 29.31
N TRP A 215 10.45 -0.51 30.37
CA TRP A 215 9.45 -1.11 31.25
C TRP A 215 8.10 -1.30 30.58
N ASP A 216 7.69 -0.37 29.71
CA ASP A 216 6.49 -0.55 28.87
C ASP A 216 6.64 -1.79 27.97
N LEU A 217 7.81 -1.94 27.32
CA LEU A 217 8.08 -3.12 26.50
C LEU A 217 8.10 -4.40 27.35
N TYR A 218 8.78 -4.39 28.49
CA TYR A 218 8.87 -5.52 29.42
C TYR A 218 7.48 -6.04 29.81
N ASN A 219 6.59 -5.14 30.27
CA ASN A 219 5.22 -5.50 30.65
C ASN A 219 4.41 -6.02 29.46
N ASN A 220 4.54 -5.40 28.28
CA ASN A 220 3.83 -5.83 27.08
C ASN A 220 4.26 -7.22 26.61
N VAL A 221 5.57 -7.54 26.69
CA VAL A 221 6.09 -8.87 26.36
C VAL A 221 5.61 -9.93 27.34
N GLU A 222 5.52 -9.60 28.64
CA GLU A 222 4.96 -10.50 29.66
C GLU A 222 3.49 -10.84 29.36
N VAL A 223 2.67 -9.83 29.07
CA VAL A 223 1.26 -10.02 28.68
C VAL A 223 1.14 -10.85 27.39
N LEU A 224 1.98 -10.58 26.38
CA LEU A 224 2.01 -11.34 25.13
C LEU A 224 2.38 -12.80 25.38
N TYR A 225 3.41 -13.05 26.18
CA TYR A 225 3.85 -14.40 26.54
C TYR A 225 2.73 -15.18 27.23
N GLU A 226 2.05 -14.58 28.22
CA GLU A 226 0.91 -15.23 28.86
C GLU A 226 -0.21 -15.58 27.88
N ALA A 227 -0.55 -14.67 26.97
CA ALA A 227 -1.58 -14.89 25.96
C ALA A 227 -1.21 -16.04 25.00
N LEU A 228 0.07 -16.09 24.58
CA LEU A 228 0.60 -17.18 23.75
C LEU A 228 0.57 -18.51 24.49
N VAL A 229 1.00 -18.56 25.76
CA VAL A 229 0.99 -19.76 26.58
C VAL A 229 -0.44 -20.28 26.78
N LYS A 230 -1.38 -19.39 27.10
CA LYS A 230 -2.82 -19.73 27.25
C LYS A 230 -3.37 -20.31 25.94
N ARG A 231 -3.09 -19.67 24.81
CA ARG A 231 -3.56 -20.13 23.50
C ARG A 231 -2.92 -21.45 23.07
N ALA A 232 -1.63 -21.64 23.33
CA ALA A 232 -0.94 -22.89 23.05
C ALA A 232 -1.41 -24.04 23.96
N ALA A 233 -1.73 -23.76 25.24
CA ALA A 233 -2.27 -24.77 26.15
C ALA A 233 -3.67 -25.25 25.75
N ALA A 234 -4.45 -24.40 25.07
CA ALA A 234 -5.74 -24.75 24.50
C ALA A 234 -5.65 -25.52 23.16
N ASP A 235 -4.45 -25.69 22.60
CA ASP A 235 -4.23 -26.44 21.36
C ASP A 235 -3.93 -27.91 21.67
N GLU A 236 -4.85 -28.80 21.29
CA GLU A 236 -4.74 -30.25 21.48
C GLU A 236 -3.56 -30.89 20.73
N ARG A 237 -2.91 -30.16 19.81
CA ARG A 237 -1.74 -30.62 19.04
C ARG A 237 -0.41 -30.32 19.74
N ARG A 238 -0.43 -29.73 20.94
CA ARG A 238 0.78 -29.33 21.67
C ARG A 238 1.49 -30.54 22.31
N PRO A 239 2.79 -30.74 22.06
CA PRO A 239 3.58 -31.71 22.82
C PRO A 239 3.71 -31.26 24.29
N PRO A 240 3.74 -32.19 25.27
CA PRO A 240 3.76 -31.86 26.69
C PRO A 240 4.96 -30.96 27.04
N VAL A 241 4.70 -29.93 27.83
CA VAL A 241 5.70 -28.95 28.27
C VAL A 241 6.70 -29.66 29.20
N PRO A 242 8.02 -29.64 28.95
CA PRO A 242 8.99 -30.07 29.96
C PRO A 242 8.92 -29.11 31.16
N GLU A 243 8.88 -29.66 32.37
CA GLU A 243 8.73 -28.89 33.60
C GLU A 243 9.72 -27.72 33.67
N PRO A 244 9.26 -26.50 34.00
CA PRO A 244 10.14 -25.33 34.03
C PRO A 244 11.07 -25.40 35.24
N THR A 245 12.34 -25.76 35.01
CA THR A 245 13.42 -25.38 35.94
C THR A 245 13.42 -23.86 36.11
N PRO A 246 13.26 -23.32 37.33
CA PRO A 246 13.15 -21.87 37.53
C PRO A 246 14.47 -21.17 37.23
N THR A 247 14.51 -20.43 36.12
CA THR A 247 15.67 -19.71 35.58
C THR A 247 15.91 -18.32 36.18
N ASN A 248 15.29 -17.98 37.31
CA ASN A 248 15.52 -16.69 37.96
C ASN A 248 16.10 -16.84 39.38
N LYS A 249 17.39 -16.49 39.51
CA LYS A 249 18.17 -16.47 40.76
C LYS A 249 17.47 -15.63 41.85
N HIS A 250 16.66 -14.63 41.47
CA HIS A 250 15.92 -13.77 42.36
C HIS A 250 14.71 -14.47 43.01
N ARG A 251 14.03 -15.36 42.27
CA ARG A 251 12.92 -16.18 42.79
C ARG A 251 13.40 -17.26 43.77
N ARG A 252 14.62 -17.77 43.56
CA ARG A 252 15.30 -18.72 44.47
C ARG A 252 15.59 -18.10 45.85
N LYS A 253 16.02 -16.83 45.89
CA LYS A 253 16.27 -16.12 47.17
C LYS A 253 14.99 -15.79 47.92
N MET A 254 13.90 -15.45 47.23
CA MET A 254 12.60 -15.19 47.84
C MET A 254 11.98 -16.45 48.47
N GLN A 255 12.11 -17.61 47.80
CA GLN A 255 11.62 -18.89 48.32
C GLN A 255 12.43 -19.44 49.50
N LEU A 256 13.71 -19.07 49.62
CA LEU A 256 14.54 -19.43 50.78
C LEU A 256 14.21 -18.61 52.03
N MET A 257 13.66 -17.39 51.88
CA MET A 257 13.26 -16.54 53.01
C MET A 257 11.84 -16.77 53.53
N THR A 258 11.03 -17.57 52.83
CA THR A 258 9.63 -17.87 53.20
C THR A 258 9.41 -19.29 53.71
N ARG A 259 10.48 -20.05 53.96
CA ARG A 259 10.39 -21.31 54.69
C ARG A 259 10.54 -21.02 56.20
N PRO A 260 9.54 -21.33 57.04
CA PRO A 260 9.76 -21.43 58.48
C PRO A 260 10.73 -22.58 58.73
N ASP A 261 11.70 -22.39 59.62
CA ASP A 261 12.50 -23.49 60.14
C ASP A 261 11.55 -24.51 60.80
N PRO A 262 11.62 -25.80 60.42
CA PRO A 262 11.06 -26.84 61.25
C PRO A 262 12.01 -27.05 62.44
N ASP A 263 11.43 -27.03 63.63
CA ASP A 263 11.99 -27.42 64.93
C ASP A 263 12.61 -26.30 65.79
N THR A 264 11.76 -25.65 66.58
CA THR A 264 11.93 -25.52 68.05
C THR A 264 10.59 -25.40 68.75
#